data_AF-A0A939YY53-F1
#
_entry.id   AF-A0A939YY53-F1
#
_cell.length_a   1.000
_cell.length_b   1.000
_cell.length_c   1.000
_cell.angle_alpha   90.00
_cell.angle_beta   90.00
_cell.angle_gamma   90.00
#
_symmetry.space_group_name_H-M   'P 1'
#
loop_
_entity.id
_entity.type
_entity.pdbx_description
1 polymer ?
#
loop_
_entity_poly.entity_id
_entity_poly.type
_entity_poly.pdbx_seq_one_letter_code
_entity_poly.pdbx_strand_id
1 'polypeptide(L)'
;VPDSGEIDIMGRVPWKERTAHVSQIGVVFGQRSQLWWDTPVNDSFELLRDIYRVPQAAYRRRLDDLASLLDAGSLLNTPVRQLSLGQRMKCELIGALLHGPRILFLDEPTIGLDAVTKLALRAFLADLNRRKGVTMLLTTHDMDDIEALCSRVMVIGKGQLLFDGSMDELRERYAPQRVIRARLAHPCEALSLDGAESVKLDGLDAEITFLPAKTPAEVMIARLAAACPLADLTVEAPSAEKLVAGMYEEMAL
;
A
#
# COMPACT_ATOMS: atom_id res chain seq x y z
N VAL A 1 -26.74 1.35 -7.07
CA VAL A 1 -26.74 0.06 -7.83
C VAL A 1 -26.00 0.35 -9.13
N PRO A 2 -25.13 -0.55 -9.62
CA PRO A 2 -24.43 -0.32 -10.90
C PRO A 2 -25.42 -0.19 -12.06
N ASP A 3 -25.06 0.58 -13.08
CA ASP A 3 -25.90 0.77 -14.28
C ASP A 3 -25.97 -0.49 -15.15
N SER A 4 -24.91 -1.30 -15.18
CA SER A 4 -24.85 -2.61 -15.85
C SER A 4 -23.71 -3.47 -15.28
N GLY A 5 -23.64 -4.75 -15.71
CA GLY A 5 -22.59 -5.70 -15.30
C GLY A 5 -23.03 -6.67 -14.20
N GLU A 6 -22.10 -7.56 -13.84
CA GLU A 6 -22.31 -8.60 -12.83
C GLU A 6 -21.23 -8.53 -11.75
N ILE A 7 -21.63 -8.73 -10.50
CA ILE A 7 -20.71 -8.80 -9.37
C ILE A 7 -21.12 -10.01 -8.53
N ASP A 8 -20.18 -10.94 -8.37
CA ASP A 8 -20.26 -12.03 -7.39
C ASP A 8 -19.21 -11.81 -6.31
N ILE A 9 -19.65 -11.80 -5.05
CA ILE A 9 -18.75 -11.77 -3.90
C ILE A 9 -19.16 -12.86 -2.93
N MET A 10 -18.34 -13.90 -2.84
CA MET A 10 -18.59 -15.08 -2.01
C MET A 10 -19.90 -15.79 -2.40
N GLY A 11 -20.20 -15.89 -3.69
CA GLY A 11 -21.41 -16.55 -4.20
C GLY A 11 -22.68 -15.73 -4.03
N ARG A 12 -22.56 -14.40 -3.91
CA ARG A 12 -23.68 -13.48 -3.66
C ARG A 12 -23.59 -12.26 -4.56
N VAL A 13 -24.76 -11.77 -4.98
CA VAL A 13 -24.89 -10.47 -5.65
C VAL A 13 -25.10 -9.38 -4.61
N PRO A 14 -24.15 -8.44 -4.41
CA PRO A 14 -24.14 -7.54 -3.24
C PRO A 14 -25.41 -6.70 -3.04
N TRP A 15 -26.01 -6.20 -4.13
CA TRP A 15 -27.22 -5.37 -4.05
C TRP A 15 -28.52 -6.18 -3.90
N LYS A 16 -28.51 -7.48 -4.21
CA LYS A 16 -29.66 -8.37 -3.99
C LYS A 16 -29.65 -8.94 -2.57
N GLU A 17 -28.47 -9.29 -2.07
CA GLU A 17 -28.28 -9.96 -0.77
C GLU A 17 -27.50 -9.09 0.23
N ARG A 18 -27.87 -7.81 0.32
CA ARG A 18 -27.08 -6.78 1.03
C ARG A 18 -26.69 -7.20 2.44
N THR A 19 -27.64 -7.58 3.30
CA THR A 19 -27.36 -7.88 4.72
C THR A 19 -26.42 -9.08 4.87
N ALA A 20 -26.66 -10.15 4.09
CA ALA A 20 -25.81 -11.33 4.13
C ALA A 20 -24.39 -11.03 3.63
N HIS A 21 -24.27 -10.24 2.56
CA HIS A 21 -23.00 -9.80 2.02
C HIS A 21 -22.21 -8.91 3.00
N VAL A 22 -22.82 -7.85 3.53
CA VAL A 22 -22.12 -6.91 4.43
C VAL A 22 -21.73 -7.54 5.76
N SER A 23 -22.43 -8.60 6.20
CA SER A 23 -22.07 -9.35 7.42
C SER A 23 -20.70 -10.04 7.35
N GLN A 24 -20.14 -10.20 6.15
CA GLN A 24 -18.90 -10.94 5.89
C GLN A 24 -17.72 -10.05 5.45
N ILE A 25 -17.95 -8.75 5.26
CA ILE A 25 -16.92 -7.81 4.79
C ILE A 25 -16.61 -6.76 5.87
N GLY A 26 -15.37 -6.31 5.91
CA GLY A 26 -14.95 -5.11 6.63
C GLY A 26 -14.66 -4.02 5.63
N VAL A 27 -14.98 -2.77 5.96
CA VAL A 27 -14.70 -1.63 5.09
C VAL A 27 -14.12 -0.51 5.93
N VAL A 28 -13.03 0.07 5.43
CA VAL A 28 -12.42 1.29 5.96
C VAL A 28 -12.43 2.31 4.84
N PHE A 29 -13.12 3.43 5.06
CA PHE A 29 -13.15 4.53 4.11
C PHE A 29 -12.20 5.63 4.58
N GLY A 30 -11.32 6.12 3.70
CA GLY A 30 -10.37 7.18 4.04
C GLY A 30 -11.04 8.47 4.52
N GLN A 31 -12.22 8.78 3.96
CA GLN A 31 -12.94 10.04 4.19
C GLN A 31 -14.25 9.90 4.98
N ARG A 32 -14.74 8.69 5.24
CA ARG A 32 -16.02 8.45 5.93
C ARG A 32 -15.83 7.56 7.16
N SER A 33 -16.35 8.02 8.28
CA SER A 33 -16.31 7.30 9.57
C SER A 33 -17.46 6.31 9.64
N GLN A 34 -17.19 5.06 10.04
CA GLN A 34 -18.24 4.11 10.44
C GLN A 34 -18.55 4.22 11.94
N LEU A 35 -17.63 4.84 12.71
CA LEU A 35 -17.81 5.09 14.13
C LEU A 35 -18.73 6.29 14.38
N TRP A 36 -19.43 6.28 15.51
CA TRP A 36 -20.37 7.32 15.89
C TRP A 36 -19.63 8.56 16.40
N TRP A 37 -19.83 9.68 15.69
CA TRP A 37 -19.06 10.92 15.85
C TRP A 37 -19.04 11.48 17.27
N ASP A 38 -20.19 11.42 17.96
CA ASP A 38 -20.40 12.08 19.25
C ASP A 38 -20.19 11.18 20.46
N THR A 39 -19.97 9.88 20.25
CA THR A 39 -19.76 8.90 21.33
C THR A 39 -18.29 8.52 21.45
N PRO A 40 -17.85 8.08 22.64
CA PRO A 40 -16.63 7.29 22.79
C PRO A 40 -16.50 6.16 21.76
N VAL A 41 -15.24 5.81 21.42
CA VAL A 41 -14.93 4.73 20.48
C VAL A 41 -15.45 3.38 20.97
N ASN A 42 -15.32 3.08 22.26
CA ASN A 42 -15.79 1.83 22.86
C ASN A 42 -17.31 1.64 22.69
N ASP A 43 -18.12 2.68 22.81
CA ASP A 43 -19.57 2.61 22.60
C ASP A 43 -19.90 2.22 21.16
N SER A 44 -19.14 2.77 20.18
CA SER A 44 -19.26 2.36 18.78
C SER A 44 -18.87 0.89 18.58
N PHE A 45 -17.81 0.43 19.23
CA PHE A 45 -17.35 -0.96 19.14
C PHE A 45 -18.32 -1.96 19.76
N GLU A 46 -18.91 -1.63 20.91
CA GLU A 46 -19.97 -2.43 21.55
C GLU A 46 -21.20 -2.54 20.63
N LEU A 47 -21.59 -1.44 19.99
CA LEU A 47 -22.69 -1.46 19.04
C LEU A 47 -22.36 -2.31 17.79
N LEU A 48 -21.15 -2.20 17.25
CA LEU A 48 -20.70 -3.06 16.15
C LEU A 48 -20.69 -4.55 16.55
N ARG A 49 -20.25 -4.89 17.77
CA ARG A 49 -20.34 -6.25 18.31
C ARG A 49 -21.76 -6.77 18.24
N ASP A 50 -22.73 -5.97 18.68
CA ASP A 50 -24.14 -6.37 18.75
C ASP A 50 -24.76 -6.48 17.35
N ILE A 51 -24.46 -5.54 16.44
CA ILE A 51 -24.90 -5.57 15.04
C ILE A 51 -24.43 -6.84 14.33
N TYR A 52 -23.15 -7.18 14.49
CA TYR A 52 -22.55 -8.37 13.85
C TYR A 52 -22.68 -9.65 14.70
N ARG A 53 -23.33 -9.58 15.86
CA ARG A 53 -23.56 -10.70 16.79
C ARG A 53 -22.27 -11.43 17.16
N VAL A 54 -21.22 -10.67 17.43
CA VAL A 54 -19.90 -11.21 17.78
C VAL A 54 -19.94 -11.72 19.23
N PRO A 55 -19.56 -12.99 19.50
CA PRO A 55 -19.51 -13.51 20.86
C PRO A 55 -18.56 -12.69 21.75
N GLN A 56 -18.96 -12.40 22.99
CA GLN A 56 -18.23 -11.49 23.87
C GLN A 56 -16.76 -11.87 24.10
N ALA A 57 -16.47 -13.16 24.20
CA ALA A 57 -15.10 -13.65 24.36
C ALA A 57 -14.24 -13.38 23.11
N ALA A 58 -14.81 -13.56 21.91
CA ALA A 58 -14.12 -13.29 20.65
C ALA A 58 -13.92 -11.78 20.45
N TYR A 59 -14.93 -10.97 20.79
CA TYR A 59 -14.86 -9.52 20.74
C TYR A 59 -13.74 -8.97 21.63
N ARG A 60 -13.71 -9.33 22.92
CA ARG A 60 -12.68 -8.85 23.86
C ARG A 60 -11.28 -9.20 23.37
N ARG A 61 -11.06 -10.46 23.00
CA ARG A 61 -9.76 -10.91 22.47
C ARG A 61 -9.33 -10.08 21.25
N ARG A 62 -10.21 -9.89 20.27
CA ARG A 62 -9.89 -9.12 19.06
C ARG A 62 -9.64 -7.64 19.38
N LEU A 63 -10.46 -7.03 20.24
CA LEU A 63 -10.30 -5.65 20.64
C LEU A 63 -8.96 -5.43 21.34
N ASP A 64 -8.60 -6.29 22.29
CA ASP A 64 -7.32 -6.20 23.02
C ASP A 64 -6.13 -6.37 22.07
N ASP A 65 -6.16 -7.40 21.21
CA ASP A 65 -5.11 -7.67 20.21
C ASP A 65 -4.93 -6.45 19.28
N LEU A 66 -6.02 -5.92 18.72
CA LEU A 66 -5.99 -4.82 17.75
C LEU A 66 -5.66 -3.47 18.38
N ALA A 67 -6.19 -3.19 19.58
CA ALA A 67 -5.93 -1.94 20.28
C ALA A 67 -4.49 -1.86 20.78
N SER A 68 -3.89 -2.99 21.16
CA SER A 68 -2.46 -3.05 21.47
C SER A 68 -1.60 -2.86 20.23
N LEU A 69 -1.95 -3.51 19.11
CA LEU A 69 -1.17 -3.44 17.88
C LEU A 69 -1.13 -2.03 17.28
N LEU A 70 -2.25 -1.31 17.32
CA LEU A 70 -2.38 0.02 16.74
C LEU A 70 -2.12 1.14 17.73
N ASP A 71 -1.73 0.83 18.97
CA ASP A 71 -1.58 1.80 20.07
C ASP A 71 -2.83 2.70 20.19
N ALA A 72 -3.99 2.05 20.33
CA ALA A 72 -5.30 2.70 20.36
C ALA A 72 -6.02 2.53 21.71
N GLY A 73 -5.41 1.84 22.68
CA GLY A 73 -6.02 1.59 23.99
C GLY A 73 -6.42 2.86 24.74
N SER A 74 -5.61 3.91 24.66
CA SER A 74 -5.89 5.23 25.27
C SER A 74 -7.04 5.98 24.59
N LEU A 75 -7.39 5.61 23.35
CA LEU A 75 -8.41 6.28 22.53
C LEU A 75 -9.82 5.73 22.78
N LEU A 76 -9.94 4.57 23.42
CA LEU A 76 -11.21 3.84 23.54
C LEU A 76 -12.31 4.64 24.26
N ASN A 77 -11.92 5.46 25.24
CA ASN A 77 -12.86 6.29 26.02
C ASN A 77 -13.00 7.72 25.48
N THR A 78 -12.36 8.02 24.35
CA THR A 78 -12.37 9.36 23.74
C THR A 78 -13.46 9.44 22.69
N PRO A 79 -14.29 10.51 22.68
CA PRO A 79 -15.24 10.74 21.59
C PRO A 79 -14.57 10.81 20.22
N VAL A 80 -15.15 10.18 19.20
CA VAL A 80 -14.56 10.09 17.85
C VAL A 80 -14.22 11.46 17.27
N ARG A 81 -15.06 12.48 17.53
CA ARG A 81 -14.82 13.86 17.08
C ARG A 81 -13.55 14.54 17.62
N GLN A 82 -12.97 14.01 18.71
CA GLN A 82 -11.75 14.55 19.32
C GLN A 82 -10.48 13.86 18.79
N LEU A 83 -10.62 12.82 17.98
CA LEU A 83 -9.49 12.08 17.44
C LEU A 83 -8.87 12.83 16.26
N SER A 84 -7.54 12.78 16.15
CA SER A 84 -6.86 13.14 14.90
C SER A 84 -7.26 12.20 13.77
N LEU A 85 -6.98 12.57 12.52
CA LEU A 85 -7.25 11.71 11.36
C LEU A 85 -6.60 10.32 11.52
N GLY A 86 -5.33 10.28 11.94
CA GLY A 86 -4.63 9.01 12.13
C GLY A 86 -5.17 8.17 13.29
N GLN A 87 -5.52 8.82 14.42
CA GLN A 87 -6.17 8.14 15.55
C GLN A 87 -7.53 7.57 15.16
N ARG A 88 -8.31 8.32 14.39
CA ARG A 88 -9.58 7.86 13.84
C ARG A 88 -9.37 6.69 12.89
N MET A 89 -8.38 6.76 12.00
CA MET A 89 -8.07 5.67 11.07
C MET A 89 -7.71 4.37 11.79
N LYS A 90 -6.92 4.45 12.89
CA LYS A 90 -6.67 3.30 13.77
C LYS A 90 -7.97 2.70 14.30
N CYS A 91 -8.88 3.52 14.82
CA CYS A 91 -10.14 3.05 15.37
C CYS A 91 -11.08 2.48 14.29
N GLU A 92 -11.10 3.06 13.09
CA GLU A 92 -11.85 2.55 11.93
C GLU A 92 -11.36 1.17 11.50
N LEU A 93 -10.05 0.97 11.43
CA LEU A 93 -9.45 -0.33 11.16
C LEU A 93 -9.84 -1.37 12.21
N ILE A 94 -9.81 -1.02 13.50
CA ILE A 94 -10.27 -1.90 14.58
C ILE A 94 -11.74 -2.26 14.35
N GLY A 95 -12.60 -1.26 14.17
CA GLY A 95 -14.03 -1.41 13.93
C GLY A 95 -14.35 -2.39 12.81
N ALA A 96 -13.67 -2.24 11.67
CA ALA A 96 -13.83 -3.08 10.49
C ALA A 96 -13.39 -4.54 10.69
N LEU A 97 -12.59 -4.83 11.74
CA LEU A 97 -12.01 -6.15 12.00
C LEU A 97 -12.65 -6.88 13.19
N LEU A 98 -13.42 -6.19 14.03
CA LEU A 98 -14.02 -6.75 15.26
C LEU A 98 -14.91 -7.95 14.99
N HIS A 99 -15.67 -7.96 13.89
CA HIS A 99 -16.52 -9.08 13.49
C HIS A 99 -15.78 -10.21 12.78
N GLY A 100 -14.52 -10.00 12.39
CA GLY A 100 -13.69 -11.00 11.74
C GLY A 100 -14.13 -11.26 10.30
N PRO A 101 -14.06 -10.25 9.41
CA PRO A 101 -14.52 -10.37 8.03
C PRO A 101 -13.65 -11.34 7.21
N ARG A 102 -14.24 -11.87 6.13
CA ARG A 102 -13.54 -12.67 5.12
C ARG A 102 -12.86 -11.82 4.06
N ILE A 103 -13.43 -10.66 3.78
CA ILE A 103 -12.91 -9.68 2.81
C ILE A 103 -12.80 -8.32 3.49
N LEU A 104 -11.66 -7.66 3.32
CA LEU A 104 -11.42 -6.32 3.83
C LEU A 104 -11.22 -5.34 2.67
N PHE A 105 -12.04 -4.31 2.60
CA PHE A 105 -11.89 -3.19 1.68
C PHE A 105 -11.22 -2.03 2.40
N LEU A 106 -10.08 -1.61 1.90
CA LEU A 106 -9.26 -0.56 2.49
C LEU A 106 -9.09 0.57 1.50
N ASP A 107 -9.70 1.71 1.79
CA ASP A 107 -9.57 2.93 0.99
C ASP A 107 -8.63 3.92 1.69
N GLU A 108 -7.41 4.03 1.16
CA GLU A 108 -6.32 4.84 1.70
C GLU A 108 -6.11 4.61 3.23
N PRO A 109 -5.90 3.35 3.67
CA PRO A 109 -5.93 3.00 5.10
C PRO A 109 -4.74 3.56 5.90
N THR A 110 -3.71 4.06 5.21
CA THR A 110 -2.52 4.63 5.83
C THR A 110 -2.53 6.16 5.86
N ILE A 111 -3.61 6.80 5.39
CA ILE A 111 -3.74 8.25 5.38
C ILE A 111 -3.68 8.83 6.81
N GLY A 112 -2.81 9.82 7.02
CA GLY A 112 -2.65 10.47 8.31
C GLY A 112 -2.02 9.62 9.42
N LEU A 113 -1.52 8.42 9.09
CA LEU A 113 -0.70 7.61 10.01
C LEU A 113 0.76 8.02 9.94
N ASP A 114 1.44 8.01 11.09
CA ASP A 114 2.89 8.16 11.17
C ASP A 114 3.62 6.90 10.65
N ALA A 115 4.91 7.04 10.35
CA ALA A 115 5.71 5.98 9.75
C ALA A 115 5.75 4.68 10.58
N VAL A 116 5.81 4.79 11.92
CA VAL A 116 5.87 3.61 12.80
C VAL A 116 4.54 2.86 12.76
N THR A 117 3.43 3.60 12.85
CA THR A 117 2.09 2.99 12.74
C THR A 117 1.86 2.36 11.37
N LYS A 118 2.31 3.00 10.27
CA LYS A 118 2.20 2.42 8.91
C LYS A 118 2.88 1.05 8.83
N LEU A 119 4.10 0.93 9.34
CA LEU A 119 4.84 -0.34 9.34
C LEU A 119 4.14 -1.43 10.16
N ALA A 120 3.65 -1.08 11.35
CA ALA A 120 2.90 -2.01 12.20
C ALA A 120 1.61 -2.49 11.52
N LEU A 121 0.88 -1.57 10.87
CA LEU A 121 -0.33 -1.90 10.11
C LEU A 121 -0.01 -2.82 8.93
N ARG A 122 1.02 -2.52 8.12
CA ARG A 122 1.43 -3.37 7.00
C ARG A 122 1.74 -4.79 7.47
N ALA A 123 2.56 -4.92 8.52
CA ALA A 123 2.92 -6.23 9.08
C ALA A 123 1.67 -7.00 9.56
N PHE A 124 0.74 -6.32 10.21
CA PHE A 124 -0.51 -6.92 10.67
C PHE A 124 -1.41 -7.40 9.52
N LEU A 125 -1.63 -6.56 8.51
CA LEU A 125 -2.47 -6.90 7.36
C LEU A 125 -1.88 -8.08 6.58
N ALA A 126 -0.55 -8.08 6.38
CA ALA A 126 0.15 -9.21 5.78
C ALA A 126 0.01 -10.51 6.60
N ASP A 127 0.06 -10.43 7.94
CA ASP A 127 -0.18 -11.58 8.81
C ASP A 127 -1.64 -12.08 8.72
N LEU A 128 -2.59 -11.15 8.69
CA LEU A 128 -4.02 -11.45 8.59
C LEU A 128 -4.34 -12.18 7.28
N ASN A 129 -3.78 -11.71 6.17
CA ASN A 129 -3.90 -12.38 4.88
C ASN A 129 -3.28 -13.79 4.91
N ARG A 130 -2.01 -13.92 5.34
CA ARG A 130 -1.28 -15.20 5.32
C ARG A 130 -1.83 -16.25 6.29
N ARG A 131 -2.16 -15.86 7.52
CA ARG A 131 -2.56 -16.82 8.57
C ARG A 131 -4.06 -17.06 8.62
N LYS A 132 -4.89 -16.05 8.33
CA LYS A 132 -6.35 -16.16 8.42
C LYS A 132 -7.05 -16.23 7.07
N GLY A 133 -6.31 -16.11 5.96
CA GLY A 133 -6.87 -16.21 4.61
C GLY A 133 -7.83 -15.06 4.27
N VAL A 134 -7.70 -13.91 4.94
CA VAL A 134 -8.54 -12.74 4.66
C VAL A 134 -8.13 -12.16 3.31
N THR A 135 -9.08 -12.04 2.39
CA THR A 135 -8.85 -11.38 1.10
C THR A 135 -8.93 -9.87 1.29
N MET A 136 -8.03 -9.13 0.65
CA MET A 136 -7.92 -7.69 0.85
C MET A 136 -7.97 -6.97 -0.49
N LEU A 137 -8.78 -5.93 -0.59
CA LEU A 137 -8.76 -4.99 -1.70
C LEU A 137 -8.32 -3.64 -1.16
N LEU A 138 -7.16 -3.18 -1.60
CA LEU A 138 -6.53 -1.95 -1.19
C LEU A 138 -6.60 -0.94 -2.34
N THR A 139 -7.17 0.23 -2.10
CA THR A 139 -7.02 1.39 -2.97
C THR A 139 -6.05 2.36 -2.31
N THR A 140 -4.93 2.62 -2.98
CA THR A 140 -3.95 3.58 -2.50
C THR A 140 -3.10 4.13 -3.64
N HIS A 141 -2.54 5.31 -3.40
CA HIS A 141 -1.45 5.89 -4.20
C HIS A 141 -0.08 5.69 -3.55
N ASP A 142 -0.02 5.17 -2.32
CA ASP A 142 1.23 4.88 -1.60
C ASP A 142 1.83 3.57 -2.12
N MET A 143 2.98 3.67 -2.77
CA MET A 143 3.59 2.52 -3.46
C MET A 143 4.34 1.62 -2.50
N ASP A 144 4.77 2.13 -1.36
CA ASP A 144 5.33 1.29 -0.31
C ASP A 144 4.23 0.40 0.31
N ASP A 145 2.98 0.85 0.35
CA ASP A 145 1.83 0.02 0.75
C ASP A 145 1.60 -1.10 -0.27
N ILE A 146 1.60 -0.76 -1.57
CA ILE A 146 1.42 -1.72 -2.67
C ILE A 146 2.52 -2.79 -2.62
N GLU A 147 3.77 -2.37 -2.52
CA GLU A 147 4.92 -3.29 -2.49
C GLU A 147 4.93 -4.20 -1.25
N ALA A 148 4.51 -3.67 -0.10
CA ALA A 148 4.51 -4.44 1.15
C ALA A 148 3.34 -5.43 1.26
N LEU A 149 2.20 -5.14 0.64
CA LEU A 149 0.93 -5.85 0.89
C LEU A 149 0.36 -6.60 -0.31
N CYS A 150 0.61 -6.14 -1.53
CA CYS A 150 -0.10 -6.60 -2.71
C CYS A 150 0.75 -7.56 -3.54
N SER A 151 0.18 -8.74 -3.85
CA SER A 151 0.76 -9.67 -4.83
C SER A 151 0.28 -9.41 -6.27
N ARG A 152 -0.85 -8.70 -6.41
CA ARG A 152 -1.47 -8.33 -7.68
C ARG A 152 -1.87 -6.86 -7.62
N VAL A 153 -1.61 -6.14 -8.70
CA VAL A 153 -1.87 -4.72 -8.88
C VAL A 153 -2.79 -4.56 -10.07
N MET A 154 -3.82 -3.74 -9.89
CA MET A 154 -4.75 -3.34 -10.94
C MET A 154 -4.69 -1.83 -11.06
N VAL A 155 -4.45 -1.32 -12.28
CA VAL A 155 -4.46 0.12 -12.54
C VAL A 155 -5.70 0.46 -13.33
N ILE A 156 -6.46 1.43 -12.84
CA ILE A 156 -7.71 1.88 -13.45
C ILE A 156 -7.57 3.35 -13.83
N GLY A 157 -7.94 3.69 -15.06
CA GLY A 157 -7.97 5.08 -15.54
C GLY A 157 -9.06 5.29 -16.58
N LYS A 158 -9.70 6.47 -16.55
CA LYS A 158 -10.89 6.81 -17.37
C LYS A 158 -11.97 5.70 -17.39
N GLY A 159 -12.16 5.00 -16.26
CA GLY A 159 -13.15 3.93 -16.12
C GLY A 159 -12.78 2.59 -16.76
N GLN A 160 -11.53 2.40 -17.18
CA GLN A 160 -11.05 1.16 -17.80
C GLN A 160 -9.91 0.55 -16.98
N LEU A 161 -9.81 -0.78 -17.00
CA LEU A 161 -8.68 -1.51 -16.45
C LEU A 161 -7.51 -1.42 -17.43
N LEU A 162 -6.48 -0.66 -17.03
CA LEU A 162 -5.30 -0.35 -17.84
C LEU A 162 -4.22 -1.41 -17.68
N PHE A 163 -4.11 -1.97 -16.47
CA PHE A 163 -3.15 -3.00 -16.12
C PHE A 163 -3.75 -3.95 -15.10
N ASP A 164 -3.38 -5.22 -15.18
CA ASP A 164 -3.76 -6.28 -14.25
C ASP A 164 -2.66 -7.35 -14.23
N GLY A 165 -1.88 -7.40 -13.15
CA GLY A 165 -0.71 -8.25 -13.07
C GLY A 165 0.04 -8.09 -11.75
N SER A 166 1.27 -8.60 -11.69
CA SER A 166 2.14 -8.42 -10.52
C SER A 166 2.82 -7.05 -10.50
N MET A 167 3.36 -6.65 -9.34
CA MET A 167 4.15 -5.42 -9.25
C MET A 167 5.43 -5.47 -10.09
N ASP A 168 6.04 -6.66 -10.22
CA ASP A 168 7.25 -6.84 -11.03
C ASP A 168 6.93 -6.70 -12.53
N GLU A 169 5.82 -7.27 -13.00
CA GLU A 169 5.33 -7.08 -14.37
C GLU A 169 5.03 -5.60 -14.67
N LEU A 170 4.44 -4.87 -13.70
CA LEU A 170 4.18 -3.45 -13.84
C LEU A 170 5.50 -2.66 -13.99
N ARG A 171 6.49 -2.98 -13.17
CA ARG A 171 7.83 -2.36 -13.19
C ARG A 171 8.55 -2.62 -14.51
N GLU A 172 8.57 -3.87 -14.96
CA GLU A 172 9.21 -4.25 -16.22
C GLU A 172 8.58 -3.54 -17.42
N ARG A 173 7.26 -3.35 -17.41
CA ARG A 173 6.55 -2.73 -18.53
C ARG A 173 6.72 -1.21 -18.57
N TYR A 174 6.53 -0.52 -17.45
CA TYR A 174 6.40 0.95 -17.44
C TYR A 174 7.60 1.68 -16.85
N ALA A 175 8.52 0.98 -16.17
CA ALA A 175 9.77 1.56 -15.69
C ALA A 175 10.93 0.54 -15.74
N PRO A 176 11.27 0.04 -16.94
CA PRO A 176 12.29 -0.99 -17.10
C PRO A 176 13.70 -0.52 -16.72
N GLN A 177 13.93 0.80 -16.67
CA GLN A 177 15.21 1.38 -16.32
C GLN A 177 15.62 1.10 -14.88
N ARG A 178 16.91 1.21 -14.59
CA ARG A 178 17.48 1.26 -13.25
C ARG A 178 18.44 2.43 -13.16
N VAL A 179 18.58 2.97 -11.95
CA VAL A 179 19.44 4.10 -11.69
C VAL A 179 20.48 3.68 -10.67
N ILE A 180 21.76 3.78 -11.04
CA ILE A 180 22.86 3.70 -10.08
C ILE A 180 23.14 5.12 -9.59
N ARG A 181 23.09 5.32 -8.28
CA ARG A 181 23.59 6.52 -7.62
C ARG A 181 24.87 6.16 -6.91
N ALA A 182 25.97 6.78 -7.33
CA ALA A 182 27.28 6.50 -6.76
C ALA A 182 27.94 7.77 -6.28
N ARG A 183 28.66 7.68 -5.17
CA ARG A 183 29.59 8.71 -4.74
C ARG A 183 31.00 8.28 -5.13
N LEU A 184 31.67 9.12 -5.91
CA LEU A 184 33.05 8.94 -6.33
C LEU A 184 34.00 9.34 -5.20
N ALA A 185 35.14 8.66 -5.09
CA ALA A 185 36.17 9.04 -4.12
C ALA A 185 36.91 10.33 -4.52
N HIS A 186 36.97 10.60 -5.82
CA HIS A 186 37.60 11.78 -6.42
C HIS A 186 36.76 12.30 -7.59
N PRO A 187 36.83 13.61 -7.90
CA PRO A 187 36.13 14.16 -9.05
C PRO A 187 36.56 13.48 -10.34
N CYS A 188 35.59 13.16 -11.19
CA CYS A 188 35.81 12.64 -12.54
C CYS A 188 35.36 13.70 -13.55
N GLU A 189 36.24 14.09 -14.49
CA GLU A 189 35.90 15.11 -15.49
C GLU A 189 34.90 14.60 -16.54
N ALA A 190 35.00 13.32 -16.92
CA ALA A 190 34.10 12.71 -17.89
C ALA A 190 33.98 11.21 -17.64
N LEU A 191 32.74 10.74 -17.48
CA LEU A 191 32.41 9.34 -17.31
C LEU A 191 31.50 8.91 -18.48
N SER A 192 32.00 7.97 -19.29
CA SER A 192 31.20 7.32 -20.33
C SER A 192 31.22 5.82 -20.08
N LEU A 193 30.04 5.25 -19.92
CA LEU A 193 29.86 3.82 -19.66
C LEU A 193 29.08 3.22 -20.83
N ASP A 194 29.69 2.25 -21.49
CA ASP A 194 28.99 1.46 -22.50
C ASP A 194 27.72 0.84 -21.90
N GLY A 195 26.62 0.86 -22.65
CA GLY A 195 25.34 0.33 -22.21
C GLY A 195 24.57 1.18 -21.19
N ALA A 196 25.06 2.37 -20.81
CA ALA A 196 24.29 3.37 -20.07
C ALA A 196 23.44 4.21 -21.04
N GLU A 197 22.21 4.53 -20.66
CA GLU A 197 21.35 5.42 -21.42
C GLU A 197 21.61 6.89 -21.09
N SER A 198 21.97 7.17 -19.84
CA SER A 198 22.47 8.48 -19.45
C SER A 198 23.44 8.38 -18.27
N VAL A 199 24.40 9.30 -18.24
CA VAL A 199 25.34 9.49 -17.14
C VAL A 199 25.31 10.98 -16.78
N LYS A 200 25.05 11.29 -15.51
CA LYS A 200 25.14 12.64 -14.97
C LYS A 200 26.19 12.65 -13.88
N LEU A 201 27.02 13.69 -13.87
CA LEU A 201 28.03 13.93 -12.86
C LEU A 201 27.76 15.29 -12.22
N ASP A 202 27.75 15.32 -10.89
CA ASP A 202 27.67 16.55 -10.10
C ASP A 202 28.73 16.49 -8.99
N GLY A 203 29.90 17.04 -9.28
CA GLY A 203 31.06 16.99 -8.39
C GLY A 203 31.55 15.56 -8.12
N LEU A 204 31.17 15.02 -6.96
CA LEU A 204 31.48 13.65 -6.55
C LEU A 204 30.31 12.69 -6.71
N ASP A 205 29.10 13.18 -6.99
CA ASP A 205 27.93 12.32 -7.14
C ASP A 205 27.71 11.99 -8.63
N ALA A 206 27.42 10.72 -8.91
CA ALA A 206 27.19 10.20 -10.25
C ALA A 206 25.83 9.49 -10.30
N GLU A 207 25.03 9.80 -11.31
CA GLU A 207 23.75 9.14 -11.59
C GLU A 207 23.82 8.47 -12.97
N ILE A 208 23.67 7.15 -13.00
CA ILE A 208 23.76 6.33 -14.22
C ILE A 208 22.43 5.63 -14.44
N THR A 209 21.72 5.98 -15.53
CA THR A 209 20.49 5.28 -15.92
C THR A 209 20.80 4.24 -16.99
N PHE A 210 20.28 3.02 -16.83
CA PHE A 210 20.51 1.93 -17.77
C PHE A 210 19.31 0.96 -17.81
N LEU A 211 19.25 0.12 -18.84
CA LEU A 211 18.24 -0.95 -18.95
C LEU A 211 18.87 -2.29 -18.55
N PRO A 212 18.41 -2.96 -17.47
CA PRO A 212 18.88 -4.28 -17.07
C PRO A 212 18.78 -5.34 -18.16
N ALA A 213 17.77 -5.24 -19.03
CA ALA A 213 17.57 -6.14 -20.17
C ALA A 213 18.69 -6.05 -21.23
N LYS A 214 19.38 -4.90 -21.34
CA LYS A 214 20.52 -4.70 -22.25
C LYS A 214 21.85 -4.90 -21.52
N THR A 215 21.96 -4.34 -20.32
CA THR A 215 23.17 -4.38 -19.51
C THR A 215 22.79 -4.81 -18.09
N PRO A 216 23.11 -6.03 -17.66
CA PRO A 216 22.85 -6.48 -16.29
C PRO A 216 23.47 -5.53 -15.25
N ALA A 217 22.82 -5.36 -14.10
CA ALA A 217 23.27 -4.44 -13.07
C ALA A 217 24.71 -4.73 -12.62
N GLU A 218 25.08 -6.01 -12.46
CA GLU A 218 26.44 -6.44 -12.14
C GLU A 218 27.49 -5.94 -13.14
N VAL A 219 27.17 -5.95 -14.44
CA VAL A 219 28.07 -5.48 -15.50
C VAL A 219 28.21 -3.97 -15.45
N MET A 220 27.10 -3.26 -15.23
CA MET A 220 27.12 -1.80 -15.12
C MET A 220 27.92 -1.32 -13.90
N ILE A 221 27.73 -1.98 -12.74
CA ILE A 221 28.50 -1.69 -11.52
C ILE A 221 29.98 -1.95 -11.74
N ALA A 222 30.34 -3.07 -12.37
CA ALA A 222 31.73 -3.40 -12.66
C ALA A 222 32.39 -2.37 -13.60
N ARG A 223 31.67 -1.93 -14.64
CA ARG A 223 32.14 -0.88 -15.57
C ARG A 223 32.35 0.46 -14.85
N LEU A 224 31.42 0.84 -13.99
CA LEU A 224 31.51 2.06 -13.18
C LEU A 224 32.71 2.01 -12.22
N ALA A 225 32.88 0.90 -11.49
CA ALA A 225 33.99 0.71 -10.55
C ALA A 225 35.36 0.64 -11.25
N ALA A 226 35.42 0.14 -12.49
CA ALA A 226 36.63 0.14 -13.31
C ALA A 226 36.98 1.54 -13.85
N ALA A 227 35.97 2.37 -14.14
CA ALA A 227 36.16 3.71 -14.66
C ALA A 227 36.58 4.71 -13.59
N CYS A 228 36.04 4.59 -12.36
CA CYS A 228 36.30 5.54 -11.27
C CYS A 228 36.32 4.84 -9.91
N PRO A 229 37.21 5.25 -8.98
CA PRO A 229 37.15 4.81 -7.59
C PRO A 229 35.85 5.29 -6.91
N LEU A 230 35.12 4.37 -6.29
CA LEU A 230 33.84 4.62 -5.64
C LEU A 230 34.00 4.69 -4.13
N ALA A 231 33.35 5.67 -3.50
CA ALA A 231 33.20 5.78 -2.05
C ALA A 231 31.91 5.13 -1.56
N ASP A 232 30.82 5.23 -2.34
CA ASP A 232 29.52 4.62 -2.03
C ASP A 232 28.72 4.36 -3.32
N LEU A 233 27.77 3.42 -3.28
CA LEU A 233 26.93 3.06 -4.42
C LEU A 233 25.59 2.44 -3.99
N THR A 234 24.50 2.93 -4.60
CA THR A 234 23.16 2.39 -4.48
C THR A 234 22.58 2.12 -5.88
N VAL A 235 21.87 1.01 -6.03
CA VAL A 235 21.09 0.70 -7.24
C VAL A 235 19.62 0.78 -6.91
N GLU A 236 18.90 1.67 -7.59
CA GLU A 236 17.49 1.96 -7.34
C GLU A 236 16.65 1.66 -8.58
N ALA A 237 15.40 1.23 -8.35
CA ALA A 237 14.37 1.27 -9.37
C ALA A 237 13.83 2.70 -9.50
N PRO A 238 13.27 3.08 -10.67
CA PRO A 238 12.59 4.36 -10.83
C PRO A 238 11.49 4.51 -9.79
N SER A 239 11.29 5.74 -9.29
CA SER A 239 10.23 6.01 -8.33
C SER A 239 8.89 5.62 -8.91
N ALA A 240 7.99 5.18 -8.04
CA ALA A 240 6.69 4.73 -8.47
C ALA A 240 5.79 5.84 -9.07
N GLU A 241 6.08 7.10 -8.75
CA GLU A 241 5.53 8.27 -9.44
C GLU A 241 5.89 8.28 -10.93
N LYS A 242 7.12 7.92 -11.29
CA LYS A 242 7.56 7.80 -12.70
C LYS A 242 6.89 6.61 -13.39
N LEU A 243 6.64 5.52 -12.67
CA LEU A 243 5.86 4.39 -13.18
C LEU A 243 4.46 4.84 -13.60
N VAL A 244 3.76 5.51 -12.67
CA VAL A 244 2.41 6.00 -12.92
C VAL A 244 2.41 7.05 -14.04
N ALA A 245 3.35 8.00 -14.03
CA ALA A 245 3.47 9.00 -15.09
C ALA A 245 3.68 8.35 -16.48
N GLY A 246 4.58 7.36 -16.59
CA GLY A 246 4.80 6.63 -17.84
C GLY A 246 3.55 5.89 -18.33
N MET A 247 2.74 5.34 -17.43
CA MET A 247 1.44 4.75 -17.78
C MET A 247 0.46 5.78 -18.34
N TYR A 248 0.35 6.96 -17.72
CA TYR A 248 -0.54 8.01 -18.22
C TYR A 248 -0.07 8.52 -19.60
N GLU A 249 1.24 8.68 -19.80
CA GLU A 249 1.83 9.12 -21.07
C GLU A 249 1.62 8.11 -22.21
N GLU A 250 1.89 6.81 -22.02
CA GLU A 250 1.70 5.78 -23.05
C GLU A 250 0.23 5.67 -23.48
N MET A 251 -0.70 5.90 -22.55
CA MET A 251 -2.13 5.73 -22.77
C MET A 251 -2.82 6.99 -23.30
N ALA A 252 -2.05 8.04 -23.63
CA ALA A 252 -2.55 9.35 -24.08
C ALA A 252 -3.68 9.87 -23.17
N LEU A 253 -3.52 9.66 -21.86
CA LEU A 253 -4.51 10.03 -20.85
C LEU A 253 -4.34 11.46 -20.38
#